data_AF-A0A3D0URL3-F1
#
_entry.id   AF-A0A3D0URL3-F1
#
_cell.length_a   1.000
_cell.length_b   1.000
_cell.length_c   1.000
_cell.angle_alpha   90.00
_cell.angle_beta   90.00
_cell.angle_gamma   90.00
#
_symmetry.space_group_name_H-M   'P 1'
#
loop_
_entity.id
_entity.type
_entity.pdbx_description
1 polymer ?
#
loop_
_entity_poly.entity_id
_entity_poly.type
_entity_poly.pdbx_seq_one_letter_code
_entity_poly.pdbx_strand_id
1 'polypeptide(L)'
;MQSYNEFTGFVKLQAVKELEGNYSEDIPWSTHIQKVIAMLGDIKNLDMSQDETLVLSDFNVSLDKLSVRGKVSNLLLLYYTSAEKGMTSLIDRFKKLDFISDMRIKNYTKNKDTGFFSFVLEANVNKDGK
;
A
#
# COMPACT_ATOMS: atom_id res chain seq x y z
N MET A 1 -5.62 -57.54 7.13
CA MET A 1 -4.78 -57.19 8.30
C MET A 1 -4.12 -55.85 8.01
N GLN A 2 -4.27 -54.93 8.96
CA GLN A 2 -3.88 -53.52 8.90
C GLN A 2 -2.38 -53.35 8.73
N SER A 3 -1.95 -52.51 7.80
CA SER A 3 -0.62 -51.90 7.81
C SER A 3 -0.77 -50.46 8.31
N TYR A 4 -0.96 -50.31 9.61
CA TYR A 4 -0.72 -49.06 10.32
C TYR A 4 0.70 -49.15 10.91
N ASN A 5 1.43 -48.02 10.87
CA ASN A 5 2.85 -47.84 11.20
C ASN A 5 3.73 -48.06 9.96
N GLU A 6 4.39 -47.05 9.38
CA GLU A 6 5.19 -46.02 10.03
C GLU A 6 5.12 -44.69 9.25
N PHE A 7 4.26 -43.76 9.66
CA PHE A 7 4.47 -42.35 9.33
C PHE A 7 5.39 -41.78 10.39
N THR A 8 6.69 -41.83 10.12
CA THR A 8 7.72 -41.26 10.99
C THR A 8 7.45 -39.76 11.19
N GLY A 9 7.88 -39.21 12.33
CA GLY A 9 7.76 -37.78 12.61
C GLY A 9 8.35 -36.92 11.49
N PHE A 10 9.34 -37.44 10.76
CA PHE A 10 9.94 -36.83 9.57
C PHE A 10 8.95 -36.66 8.41
N VAL A 11 8.14 -37.66 8.07
CA VAL A 11 7.15 -37.55 6.99
C VAL A 11 6.05 -36.54 7.34
N LYS A 12 5.64 -36.49 8.61
CA LYS A 12 4.72 -35.44 9.09
C LYS A 12 5.35 -34.05 9.04
N LEU A 13 6.62 -33.92 9.41
CA LEU A 13 7.37 -32.65 9.34
C LEU A 13 7.57 -32.19 7.88
N GLN A 14 7.76 -33.14 6.96
CA GLN A 14 7.90 -32.88 5.54
C GLN A 14 6.56 -32.46 4.91
N ALA A 15 5.46 -33.14 5.25
CA ALA A 15 4.12 -32.74 4.85
C ALA A 15 3.72 -31.37 5.44
N VAL A 16 4.11 -31.07 6.68
CA VAL A 16 3.92 -29.74 7.29
C VAL A 16 4.77 -28.70 6.56
N LYS A 17 6.03 -28.98 6.22
CA LYS A 17 6.87 -28.08 5.43
C LYS A 17 6.37 -27.87 4.00
N GLU A 18 5.76 -28.88 3.39
CA GLU A 18 5.12 -28.76 2.08
C GLU A 18 3.83 -27.93 2.18
N LEU A 19 3.04 -28.11 3.24
CA LEU A 19 1.87 -27.26 3.53
C LEU A 19 2.28 -25.82 3.85
N GLU A 20 3.31 -25.60 4.65
CA GLU A 20 3.92 -24.28 4.94
C GLU A 20 4.52 -23.65 3.67
N GLY A 21 5.16 -24.46 2.82
CA GLY A 21 5.65 -24.06 1.51
C GLY A 21 4.54 -23.69 0.53
N ASN A 22 3.32 -24.19 0.73
CA ASN A 22 2.13 -23.81 -0.05
C ASN A 22 1.45 -22.53 0.47
N TYR A 23 1.83 -22.00 1.64
CA TYR A 23 1.48 -20.62 2.07
C TYR A 23 2.44 -19.57 1.48
N SER A 24 3.29 -19.95 0.51
CA SER A 24 4.15 -19.03 -0.23
C SER A 24 3.38 -18.08 -1.17
N GLU A 25 2.07 -18.26 -1.32
CA GLU A 25 1.18 -17.38 -2.08
C GLU A 25 0.57 -16.24 -1.24
N ASP A 26 0.75 -16.26 0.09
CA ASP A 26 0.28 -15.18 0.95
C ASP A 26 1.32 -14.07 1.00
N ILE A 27 0.92 -12.89 0.53
CA ILE A 27 1.67 -11.64 0.68
C ILE A 27 2.19 -11.55 2.12
N PRO A 28 3.51 -11.36 2.34
CA PRO A 28 4.06 -11.20 3.68
C PRO A 28 3.65 -9.82 4.22
N TRP A 29 2.38 -9.69 4.62
CA TRP A 29 1.77 -8.45 5.08
C TRP A 29 2.54 -7.84 6.23
N SER A 30 3.18 -8.65 7.07
CA SER A 30 4.10 -8.19 8.12
C SER A 30 5.24 -7.34 7.57
N THR A 31 5.77 -7.65 6.38
CA THR A 31 6.82 -6.88 5.69
C THR A 31 6.23 -5.67 4.94
N HIS A 32 5.12 -5.86 4.23
CA HIS A 32 4.54 -4.79 3.41
C HIS A 32 3.86 -3.70 4.25
N ILE A 33 3.25 -4.05 5.38
CA ILE A 33 2.62 -3.08 6.28
C ILE A 33 3.64 -2.10 6.86
N GLN A 34 4.88 -2.53 7.10
CA GLN A 34 5.95 -1.64 7.54
C GLN A 34 6.30 -0.60 6.48
N LYS A 35 6.32 -1.00 5.19
CA LYS A 35 6.51 -0.06 4.07
C LYS A 35 5.36 0.93 3.96
N VAL A 36 4.12 0.48 4.17
CA VAL A 36 2.94 1.36 4.21
C VAL A 36 3.05 2.36 5.36
N ILE A 37 3.36 1.90 6.57
CA ILE A 37 3.49 2.75 7.76
C ILE A 37 4.61 3.78 7.55
N ALA A 38 5.76 3.36 7.01
CA ALA A 38 6.86 4.26 6.68
C ALA A 38 6.42 5.34 5.66
N MET A 39 5.74 4.94 4.59
CA MET A 39 5.21 5.86 3.58
C MET A 39 4.18 6.85 4.17
N LEU A 40 3.29 6.39 5.06
CA LEU A 40 2.35 7.27 5.77
C LEU A 40 3.07 8.23 6.72
N GLY A 41 4.14 7.77 7.38
CA GLY A 41 5.03 8.60 8.18
C GLY A 41 5.72 9.69 7.35
N ASP A 42 6.23 9.33 6.17
CA ASP A 42 6.83 10.27 5.22
C ASP A 42 5.84 11.33 4.74
N ILE A 43 4.55 11.01 4.67
CA ILE A 43 3.50 11.98 4.29
C ILE A 43 3.14 12.86 5.49
N LYS A 44 3.04 12.29 6.69
CA LYS A 44 2.74 13.05 7.91
C LYS A 44 3.84 14.06 8.26
N ASN A 45 5.10 13.72 7.98
CA ASN A 45 6.26 14.56 8.27
C ASN A 45 6.54 15.59 7.17
N LEU A 46 5.66 15.76 6.18
CA LEU A 46 5.78 16.85 5.24
C LEU A 46 5.34 18.15 5.91
N ASP A 47 6.33 18.96 6.29
CA ASP A 47 6.17 20.40 6.34
C ASP A 47 5.94 20.90 4.91
N MET A 48 4.70 20.72 4.44
CA MET A 48 4.22 21.38 3.25
C MET A 48 4.21 22.88 3.58
N SER A 49 4.86 23.69 2.74
CA SER A 49 4.83 25.16 2.85
C SER A 49 3.43 25.65 3.20
N GLN A 50 3.30 26.68 4.06
CA GLN A 50 2.06 27.09 4.75
C GLN A 50 0.76 27.14 3.92
N ASP A 51 0.83 27.22 2.58
CA ASP A 51 -0.32 27.29 1.67
C ASP A 51 -0.70 25.95 0.98
N GLU A 52 0.15 24.93 1.08
CA GLU A 52 -0.05 23.63 0.44
C GLU A 52 -0.39 22.57 1.48
N THR A 53 -1.50 21.85 1.29
CA THR A 53 -2.00 20.90 2.30
C THR A 53 -2.49 19.64 1.62
N LEU A 54 -1.96 18.50 2.06
CA LEU A 54 -2.41 17.16 1.72
C LEU A 54 -2.83 16.44 2.99
N VAL A 55 -4.10 16.04 3.06
CA VAL A 55 -4.64 15.26 4.17
C VAL A 55 -5.12 13.92 3.63
N LEU A 56 -4.69 12.83 4.25
CA LEU A 56 -5.15 11.49 3.94
C LEU A 56 -6.12 10.98 5.01
N SER A 57 -7.12 10.23 4.59
CA SER A 57 -8.12 9.58 5.46
C SER A 57 -8.53 8.24 4.86
N ASP A 58 -9.23 7.42 5.66
CA ASP A 58 -9.88 6.18 5.20
C ASP A 58 -8.93 5.25 4.44
N PHE A 59 -7.72 5.08 4.97
CA PHE A 59 -6.76 4.13 4.43
C PHE A 59 -7.28 2.72 4.61
N ASN A 60 -7.45 2.01 3.51
CA ASN A 60 -7.93 0.64 3.47
C ASN A 60 -6.97 -0.22 2.64
N VAL A 61 -6.64 -1.38 3.18
CA VAL A 61 -5.75 -2.34 2.53
C VAL A 61 -6.35 -3.74 2.66
N SER A 62 -6.37 -4.45 1.55
CA SER A 62 -6.91 -5.80 1.41
C SER A 62 -5.98 -6.63 0.52
N LEU A 63 -6.23 -7.94 0.42
CA LEU A 63 -5.39 -8.86 -0.36
C LEU A 63 -5.25 -8.48 -1.84
N ASP A 64 -6.26 -7.84 -2.42
CA ASP A 64 -6.29 -7.53 -3.86
C ASP A 64 -6.19 -6.02 -4.13
N LYS A 65 -6.41 -5.17 -3.12
CA LYS A 65 -6.57 -3.73 -3.33
C LYS A 65 -6.12 -2.88 -2.14
N LEU A 66 -5.46 -1.79 -2.48
CA LEU A 66 -5.19 -0.66 -1.59
C LEU A 66 -6.06 0.53 -2.02
N SER A 67 -6.63 1.25 -1.07
CA SER A 67 -7.27 2.53 -1.34
C SER A 67 -7.06 3.52 -0.22
N VAL A 68 -6.90 4.79 -0.56
CA VAL A 68 -6.83 5.89 0.39
C VAL A 68 -7.66 7.06 -0.11
N ARG A 69 -8.41 7.68 0.79
CA ARG A 69 -9.09 8.94 0.50
C ARG A 69 -8.19 10.09 0.90
N GLY A 70 -8.33 11.21 0.23
CA GLY A 70 -7.59 12.40 0.63
C GLY A 70 -8.22 13.67 0.16
N LYS A 71 -7.70 14.77 0.72
CA LYS A 71 -8.02 16.13 0.36
C LYS A 71 -6.73 16.86 0.09
N VAL A 72 -6.70 17.65 -0.97
CA VAL A 72 -5.50 18.38 -1.38
C VAL A 72 -5.85 19.83 -1.73
N SER A 73 -5.05 20.80 -1.30
CA SER A 73 -5.27 22.21 -1.67
C SER A 73 -4.86 22.47 -3.13
N ASN A 74 -3.85 21.75 -3.63
CA ASN A 74 -3.30 21.87 -4.97
C ASN A 74 -3.11 20.51 -5.64
N LEU A 75 -3.69 20.31 -6.83
CA LEU A 75 -3.57 19.06 -7.58
C LEU A 75 -2.12 18.71 -7.97
N LEU A 76 -1.21 19.70 -8.02
CA LEU A 76 0.21 19.45 -8.25
C LEU A 76 0.80 18.48 -7.23
N LEU A 77 0.34 18.52 -5.98
CA LEU A 77 0.82 17.63 -4.92
C LEU A 77 0.53 16.14 -5.18
N LEU A 78 -0.42 15.83 -6.07
CA LEU A 78 -0.74 14.47 -6.44
C LEU A 78 0.18 13.91 -7.53
N TYR A 79 0.71 14.77 -8.41
CA TYR A 79 1.33 14.36 -9.68
C TYR A 79 2.74 14.89 -9.91
N TYR A 80 3.10 16.02 -9.29
CA TYR A 80 4.34 16.72 -9.58
C TYR A 80 5.38 16.47 -8.50
N THR A 81 6.54 15.99 -8.95
CA THR A 81 7.74 15.81 -8.13
C THR A 81 8.82 16.75 -8.66
N SER A 82 9.45 17.51 -7.76
CA SER A 82 10.55 18.41 -8.07
C SER A 82 11.59 18.35 -6.96
N ALA A 83 12.78 17.86 -7.31
CA ALA A 83 13.91 17.80 -6.40
C ALA A 83 14.34 19.21 -5.95
N GLU A 84 14.32 20.18 -6.86
CA GLU A 84 14.69 21.59 -6.58
C GLU A 84 13.78 22.24 -5.53
N LYS A 85 12.49 21.87 -5.53
CA LYS A 85 11.49 22.39 -4.57
C LYS A 85 11.28 21.48 -3.36
N GLY A 86 12.06 20.39 -3.24
CA GLY A 86 11.86 19.38 -2.18
C GLY A 86 10.47 18.71 -2.23
N MET A 87 9.76 18.79 -3.35
CA MET A 87 8.39 18.30 -3.49
C MET A 87 8.43 16.89 -4.06
N THR A 88 7.78 15.94 -3.38
CA THR A 88 7.53 14.58 -3.92
C THR A 88 6.04 14.33 -3.96
N SER A 89 5.53 14.01 -5.15
CA SER A 89 4.12 13.75 -5.40
C SER A 89 3.60 12.56 -4.60
N LEU A 90 2.29 12.56 -4.33
CA LEU A 90 1.62 11.41 -3.71
C LEU A 90 1.82 10.13 -4.53
N ILE A 91 1.71 10.23 -5.86
CA ILE A 91 1.93 9.10 -6.77
C ILE A 91 3.31 8.50 -6.62
N ASP A 92 4.36 9.32 -6.61
CA ASP A 92 5.72 8.78 -6.52
C ASP A 92 6.03 8.19 -5.15
N ARG A 93 5.35 8.64 -4.09
CA ARG A 93 5.43 8.00 -2.76
C ARG A 93 4.80 6.61 -2.78
N PHE A 94 3.60 6.49 -3.34
CA PHE A 94 2.92 5.19 -3.43
C PHE A 94 3.63 4.22 -4.39
N LYS A 95 4.26 4.71 -5.47
CA LYS A 95 5.08 3.88 -6.37
C LYS A 95 6.28 3.20 -5.70
N LYS A 96 6.72 3.66 -4.52
CA LYS A 96 7.78 2.99 -3.75
C LYS A 96 7.31 1.68 -3.10
N LEU A 97 5.99 1.46 -3.05
CA LEU A 97 5.41 0.21 -2.59
C LEU A 97 5.49 -0.80 -3.74
N ASP A 98 6.45 -1.73 -3.66
CA ASP A 98 6.73 -2.75 -4.69
C ASP A 98 5.60 -3.77 -4.87
N PHE A 99 4.74 -3.91 -3.87
CA PHE A 99 3.60 -4.82 -3.89
C PHE A 99 2.31 -4.20 -4.44
N ILE A 100 2.34 -2.98 -5.01
CA ILE A 100 1.16 -2.39 -5.63
C ILE A 100 1.37 -2.07 -7.11
N SER A 101 0.30 -2.16 -7.88
CA SER A 101 0.26 -1.87 -9.32
C SER A 101 -1.03 -1.14 -9.72
N ASP A 102 -1.15 -0.75 -10.99
CA ASP A 102 -2.35 -0.14 -11.56
C ASP A 102 -2.91 1.05 -10.77
N MET A 103 -2.00 1.84 -10.20
CA MET A 103 -2.37 2.96 -9.36
C MET A 103 -3.09 4.04 -10.17
N ARG A 104 -4.20 4.52 -9.62
CA ARG A 104 -5.06 5.53 -10.23
C ARG A 104 -5.69 6.42 -9.18
N ILE A 105 -5.87 7.69 -9.52
CA ILE A 105 -6.63 8.62 -8.70
C ILE A 105 -7.97 8.89 -9.38
N LYS A 106 -9.04 8.80 -8.59
CA LYS A 106 -10.42 8.96 -9.03
C LYS A 106 -11.19 9.91 -8.12
N ASN A 107 -12.42 10.23 -8.53
CA ASN A 107 -13.41 10.97 -7.73
C ASN A 107 -12.92 12.36 -7.30
N TYR A 108 -12.47 13.16 -8.26
CA TYR A 108 -12.12 14.56 -8.04
C TYR A 108 -13.34 15.42 -7.77
N THR A 109 -13.48 15.86 -6.52
CA THR A 109 -14.54 16.78 -6.15
C THR A 109 -13.95 18.00 -5.47
N LYS A 110 -14.06 19.17 -6.12
CA LYS A 110 -13.66 20.44 -5.52
C LYS A 110 -14.73 20.87 -4.51
N ASN A 111 -14.34 21.01 -3.26
CA ASN A 111 -15.16 21.65 -2.23
C ASN A 111 -15.09 23.17 -2.45
N LYS A 112 -16.24 23.79 -2.71
CA LYS A 112 -16.32 25.24 -3.00
C LYS A 112 -16.08 26.11 -1.77
N ASP A 113 -16.34 25.59 -0.58
CA ASP A 113 -16.26 26.34 0.68
C ASP A 113 -14.82 26.37 1.21
N THR A 114 -14.08 25.28 1.03
CA THR A 114 -12.69 25.17 1.51
C THR A 114 -11.65 25.32 0.42
N GLY A 115 -12.04 25.22 -0.87
CA GLY A 115 -11.12 25.26 -2.00
C GLY A 115 -10.33 23.96 -2.25
N PHE A 116 -10.47 22.97 -1.36
CA PHE A 116 -9.77 21.68 -1.47
C PHE A 116 -10.39 20.76 -2.52
N PHE A 117 -9.56 19.88 -3.09
CA PHE A 117 -9.97 18.78 -3.95
C PHE A 117 -9.95 17.48 -3.16
N SER A 118 -11.12 16.88 -3.00
CA SER A 118 -11.22 15.50 -2.51
C SER A 118 -10.85 14.53 -3.63
N PHE A 119 -10.21 13.43 -3.29
CA PHE A 119 -9.83 12.36 -4.23
C PHE A 119 -9.82 10.99 -3.54
N VAL A 120 -9.80 9.94 -4.35
CA VAL A 120 -9.56 8.56 -3.93
C VAL A 120 -8.42 7.99 -4.76
N LEU A 121 -7.33 7.58 -4.11
CA LEU A 121 -6.28 6.80 -4.75
C LEU A 121 -6.60 5.32 -4.57
N GLU A 122 -6.53 4.56 -5.65
CA GLU A 122 -6.69 3.11 -5.66
C GLU A 122 -5.47 2.49 -6.32
N ALA A 123 -5.03 1.34 -5.82
CA ALA A 123 -4.03 0.50 -6.46
C ALA A 123 -4.39 -0.98 -6.26
N ASN A 124 -4.00 -1.81 -7.22
CA ASN A 124 -4.08 -3.25 -7.08
C ASN A 124 -2.92 -3.73 -6.20
N VAL A 125 -3.14 -4.77 -5.42
CA VAL A 125 -2.10 -5.40 -4.62
C VAL A 125 -1.61 -6.64 -5.38
N ASN A 126 -0.32 -6.67 -5.67
CA ASN A 126 0.35 -7.79 -6.32
C ASN A 126 0.66 -8.85 -5.27
N LYS A 127 0.15 -10.07 -5.49
CA LYS A 127 0.42 -11.22 -4.61
C LYS A 127 1.87 -11.69 -4.72
N ASP A 128 2.44 -11.56 -5.91
CA ASP A 128 3.82 -11.89 -6.21
C ASP A 128 4.72 -10.67 -6.07
N GLY A 129 4.89 -10.12 -4.86
CA GLY A 129 5.92 -9.11 -4.62
C GLY A 129 7.30 -9.63 -5.03
N LYS A 130 7.68 -9.42 -6.30
CA LYS A 130 8.96 -9.84 -6.88
C LYS A 130 10.02 -8.77 -6.69
#